data_AF-Q0ALZ8-F1
#
_entry.id   AF-Q0ALZ8-F1
#
_cell.length_a   1.000
_cell.length_b   1.000
_cell.length_c   1.000
_cell.angle_alpha   90.00
_cell.angle_beta   90.00
_cell.angle_gamma   90.00
#
_symmetry.space_group_name_H-M   'P 1'
#
loop_
_entity.id
_entity.type
_entity.pdbx_description
1 polymer ?
#
loop_
_entity_poly.entity_id
_entity_poly.type
_entity_poly.pdbx_seq_one_letter_code
_entity_poly.pdbx_strand_id
1 'polypeptide(L)'
;MTRSPLDRVRQEIDTVDAALVSLLARRHRLVTRAARLKSSSNLAVVDANRQEAVLSNARRSAELHGLAIDLIDRIWPEMIDFWVTYQNSLSDQSGMLPPASGTRLNQLVQPQEPHH
;
A
#
# COMPACT_ATOMS: atom_id res chain seq x y z
N MET A 1 -16.73 23.40 23.49
CA MET A 1 -16.69 23.86 22.09
C MET A 1 -17.10 22.71 21.19
N THR A 2 -18.13 22.89 20.36
CA THR A 2 -18.67 21.87 19.45
C THR A 2 -17.78 21.76 18.20
N ARG A 3 -17.42 20.54 17.78
CA ARG A 3 -16.65 20.30 16.53
C ARG A 3 -17.42 20.82 15.31
N SER A 4 -16.73 21.47 14.38
CA SER A 4 -17.33 21.93 13.11
C SER A 4 -17.69 20.73 12.21
N PRO A 5 -18.59 20.91 11.21
CA PRO A 5 -18.85 19.86 10.23
C PRO A 5 -17.58 19.36 9.52
N LEU A 6 -16.62 20.25 9.23
CA LEU A 6 -15.34 19.87 8.62
C LEU A 6 -14.49 19.00 9.54
N ASP A 7 -14.46 19.31 10.85
CA ASP A 7 -13.70 18.51 11.83
C ASP A 7 -14.27 17.09 11.96
N ARG A 8 -15.57 16.91 11.76
CA ARG A 8 -16.19 15.57 11.75
C ARG A 8 -15.77 14.78 10.53
N VAL A 9 -15.80 15.39 9.34
CA VAL A 9 -15.33 14.75 8.10
C VAL A 9 -13.86 14.36 8.21
N ARG A 10 -13.00 15.23 8.76
CA ARG A 10 -11.59 14.92 8.99
C ARG A 10 -11.40 13.73 9.94
N GLN A 11 -12.18 13.67 11.01
CA GLN A 11 -12.12 12.54 11.94
C GLN A 11 -12.56 11.21 11.27
N GLU A 12 -13.54 11.27 10.37
CA GLU A 12 -13.93 10.09 9.58
C GLU A 12 -12.82 9.67 8.62
N ILE A 13 -12.14 10.61 7.96
CA ILE A 13 -10.96 10.35 7.13
C ILE A 13 -9.85 9.69 7.96
N ASP A 14 -9.50 10.26 9.12
CA ASP A 14 -8.47 9.69 10.01
C ASP A 14 -8.80 8.24 10.40
N THR A 15 -10.08 7.94 10.60
CA THR A 15 -10.57 6.60 10.92
C THR A 15 -10.37 5.63 9.74
N VAL A 16 -10.70 6.08 8.53
CA VAL A 16 -10.48 5.30 7.30
C VAL A 16 -8.98 5.07 7.07
N ASP A 17 -8.15 6.08 7.24
CA ASP A 17 -6.71 5.99 7.03
C ASP A 17 -6.06 5.01 8.02
N ALA A 18 -6.47 5.05 9.30
CA ALA A 18 -6.02 4.07 10.28
C ALA A 18 -6.42 2.63 9.89
N ALA A 19 -7.63 2.44 9.35
CA ALA A 19 -8.09 1.15 8.86
C ALA A 19 -7.29 0.67 7.64
N LEU A 20 -6.98 1.57 6.70
CA LEU A 20 -6.14 1.27 5.54
C LEU A 20 -4.74 0.79 5.95
N VAL A 21 -4.10 1.50 6.88
CA VAL A 21 -2.77 1.10 7.41
C VAL A 21 -2.83 -0.28 8.07
N SER A 22 -3.87 -0.55 8.87
CA SER A 22 -4.07 -1.86 9.50
C SER A 22 -4.24 -2.99 8.47
N LEU A 23 -5.00 -2.75 7.39
CA LEU A 23 -5.18 -3.69 6.29
C LEU A 23 -3.87 -3.94 5.52
N LEU A 24 -3.09 -2.89 5.27
CA LEU A 24 -1.77 -3.01 4.65
C LEU A 24 -0.80 -3.81 5.52
N ALA A 25 -0.78 -3.60 6.83
CA ALA A 25 0.01 -4.39 7.76
C ALA A 25 -0.40 -5.87 7.76
N ARG A 26 -1.71 -6.16 7.68
CA ARG A 26 -2.21 -7.54 7.53
C ARG A 26 -1.77 -8.15 6.20
N ARG A 27 -1.87 -7.41 5.08
CA ARG A 27 -1.41 -7.83 3.76
C ARG A 27 0.09 -8.17 3.78
N HIS A 28 0.90 -7.34 4.42
CA HIS A 28 2.33 -7.58 4.59
C HIS A 28 2.62 -8.91 5.30
N ARG A 29 1.94 -9.20 6.42
CA ARG A 29 2.08 -10.48 7.13
C ARG A 29 1.72 -11.68 6.26
N LEU A 30 0.67 -11.55 5.43
CA LEU A 30 0.26 -12.60 4.48
C LEU A 30 1.30 -12.82 3.39
N VAL A 31 1.84 -11.76 2.80
CA VAL A 31 2.94 -11.84 1.82
C VAL A 31 4.17 -12.49 2.43
N THR A 32 4.55 -12.10 3.65
CA THR A 32 5.69 -12.68 4.38
C THR A 32 5.50 -14.18 4.59
N ARG A 33 4.30 -14.60 5.02
CA ARG A 33 3.98 -16.03 5.16
C ARG A 33 4.04 -16.76 3.83
N ALA A 34 3.50 -16.17 2.75
CA ALA A 34 3.56 -16.75 1.42
C ALA A 34 5.01 -16.91 0.93
N ALA A 35 5.87 -15.92 1.18
CA ALA A 35 7.29 -15.98 0.85
C ALA A 35 7.99 -17.15 1.54
N ARG A 36 7.80 -17.29 2.87
CA ARG A 36 8.36 -18.42 3.63
C ARG A 36 7.92 -19.77 3.09
N LEU A 37 6.64 -19.92 2.76
CA LEU A 37 6.10 -21.15 2.16
C LEU A 37 6.73 -21.45 0.79
N LYS A 38 6.91 -20.43 -0.05
CA LYS A 38 7.57 -20.58 -1.36
C LYS A 38 9.02 -21.01 -1.22
N SER A 39 9.77 -20.40 -0.29
CA SER A 39 11.16 -20.78 -0.01
C SER A 39 11.27 -22.24 0.46
N SER A 40 10.38 -22.70 1.35
CA SER A 40 10.37 -24.09 1.82
C SER A 40 10.00 -25.11 0.75
N SER A 41 9.29 -24.69 -0.31
CA SER A 41 8.82 -25.56 -1.40
C SER A 41 9.59 -25.37 -2.71
N ASN A 42 10.71 -24.64 -2.71
CA ASN A 42 11.51 -24.30 -3.89
C ASN A 42 10.69 -23.67 -5.04
N LEU A 43 9.68 -22.87 -4.70
CA LEU A 43 8.82 -22.16 -5.65
C LEU A 43 9.35 -20.76 -5.93
N ALA A 44 9.11 -20.25 -7.14
CA ALA A 44 9.50 -18.90 -7.53
C ALA A 44 8.85 -17.84 -6.62
N VAL A 45 9.69 -16.93 -6.11
CA VAL A 45 9.28 -15.79 -5.27
C VAL A 45 8.33 -14.87 -6.04
N VAL A 46 8.65 -14.60 -7.31
CA VAL A 46 7.87 -13.79 -8.24
C VAL A 46 6.99 -14.68 -9.11
N ASP A 47 5.72 -14.29 -9.24
CA ASP A 47 4.73 -14.90 -10.11
C ASP A 47 3.98 -13.78 -10.84
N ALA A 48 4.33 -13.56 -12.11
CA ALA A 48 3.79 -12.47 -12.93
C ALA A 48 2.27 -12.61 -13.14
N ASN A 49 1.78 -13.84 -13.32
CA ASN A 49 0.34 -14.10 -13.47
C ASN A 49 -0.40 -13.71 -12.18
N ARG A 50 0.18 -14.02 -11.02
CA ARG A 50 -0.40 -13.64 -9.74
C ARG A 50 -0.44 -12.13 -9.55
N GLN A 51 0.61 -11.40 -9.96
CA GLN A 51 0.69 -9.95 -9.86
C GLN A 51 -0.36 -9.26 -10.74
N GLU A 52 -0.48 -9.69 -11.99
CA GLU A 52 -1.51 -9.18 -12.92
C GLU A 52 -2.92 -9.41 -12.34
N ALA A 53 -3.17 -10.59 -11.77
CA ALA A 53 -4.44 -10.88 -11.11
C ALA A 53 -4.68 -9.98 -9.87
N VAL A 54 -3.65 -9.59 -9.10
CA VAL A 54 -3.81 -8.62 -8.00
C VAL A 54 -4.26 -7.26 -8.56
N LEU A 55 -3.60 -6.76 -9.61
CA LEU A 55 -3.90 -5.46 -10.20
C LEU A 55 -5.28 -5.44 -10.85
N SER A 56 -5.62 -6.45 -11.65
CA SER A 56 -6.94 -6.59 -12.29
C SER A 56 -8.08 -6.59 -11.25
N ASN A 57 -7.91 -7.32 -10.14
CA ASN A 57 -8.91 -7.33 -9.07
C ASN A 57 -9.05 -5.96 -8.38
N ALA A 58 -7.95 -5.22 -8.24
CA ALA A 58 -7.98 -3.88 -7.66
C ALA A 58 -8.68 -2.87 -8.57
N ARG A 59 -8.42 -2.92 -9.89
CA ARG A 59 -9.11 -2.11 -10.90
C ARG A 59 -10.62 -2.34 -10.86
N ARG A 60 -11.04 -3.61 -10.88
CA ARG A 60 -12.46 -3.98 -10.75
C ARG A 60 -13.07 -3.48 -9.44
N SER A 61 -12.33 -3.58 -8.32
CA SER A 61 -12.80 -3.06 -7.04
C SER A 61 -12.95 -1.53 -7.07
N ALA A 62 -12.06 -0.80 -7.72
CA ALA A 62 -12.16 0.65 -7.84
C ALA A 62 -13.38 1.06 -8.65
N GLU A 63 -13.64 0.41 -9.79
CA GLU A 63 -14.84 0.63 -10.60
C GLU A 63 -16.11 0.46 -9.75
N LEU A 64 -16.20 -0.63 -8.97
CA LEU A 64 -17.35 -0.92 -8.12
C LEU A 64 -17.59 0.13 -7.02
N HIS A 65 -16.54 0.80 -6.55
CA HIS A 65 -16.62 1.77 -5.47
C HIS A 65 -16.52 3.23 -5.96
N GLY A 66 -16.55 3.46 -7.28
CA GLY A 66 -16.43 4.80 -7.85
C GLY A 66 -15.07 5.47 -7.64
N LEU A 67 -14.01 4.67 -7.42
CA LEU A 67 -12.64 5.17 -7.28
C LEU A 67 -11.98 5.25 -8.67
N ALA A 68 -11.19 6.30 -8.90
CA ALA A 68 -10.47 6.47 -10.16
C ALA A 68 -9.48 5.32 -10.39
N ILE A 69 -9.60 4.64 -11.54
CA ILE A 69 -8.69 3.55 -11.94
C ILE A 69 -7.23 4.05 -12.00
N ASP A 70 -7.01 5.27 -12.47
CA ASP A 70 -5.69 5.92 -12.51
C ASP A 70 -5.03 6.05 -11.13
N LEU A 71 -5.81 6.08 -10.04
CA LEU A 71 -5.25 6.05 -8.69
C LEU A 71 -4.76 4.64 -8.33
N ILE A 72 -5.53 3.61 -8.66
CA ILE A 72 -5.14 2.21 -8.47
C ILE A 72 -3.88 1.90 -9.28
N ASP A 73 -3.83 2.33 -10.54
CA ASP A 73 -2.72 2.07 -11.45
C ASP A 73 -1.42 2.75 -11.02
N ARG A 74 -1.49 3.75 -10.13
CA ARG A 74 -0.31 4.35 -9.48
C ARG A 74 0.06 3.64 -8.18
N ILE A 75 -0.92 3.31 -7.33
CA ILE A 75 -0.64 2.78 -5.98
C ILE A 75 -0.28 1.29 -6.02
N TRP A 76 -0.99 0.49 -6.81
CA TRP A 76 -0.86 -0.97 -6.77
C TRP A 76 0.48 -1.48 -7.29
N PRO A 77 1.01 -0.99 -8.42
CA PRO A 77 2.34 -1.39 -8.90
C PRO A 77 3.45 -1.08 -7.90
N GLU A 78 3.47 0.14 -7.34
CA GLU A 78 4.42 0.55 -6.30
C GLU A 78 4.34 -0.37 -5.07
N MET A 79 3.11 -0.67 -4.63
CA MET A 79 2.89 -1.58 -3.53
C MET A 79 3.41 -2.99 -3.86
N ILE A 80 3.11 -3.53 -5.06
CA ILE A 80 3.57 -4.86 -5.49
C ILE A 80 5.10 -4.92 -5.51
N ASP A 81 5.75 -3.92 -6.09
CA ASP A 81 7.21 -3.82 -6.18
C ASP A 81 7.87 -3.78 -4.80
N PHE A 82 7.33 -2.97 -3.88
CA PHE A 82 7.78 -2.93 -2.49
C PHE A 82 7.77 -4.32 -1.84
N TRP A 83 6.69 -5.09 -2.04
CA TRP A 83 6.59 -6.43 -1.48
C TRP A 83 7.52 -7.43 -2.15
N VAL A 84 7.70 -7.37 -3.48
CA VAL A 84 8.66 -8.25 -4.18
C VAL A 84 10.07 -8.02 -3.67
N THR A 85 10.47 -6.76 -3.55
CA THR A 85 11.78 -6.38 -3.00
C THR A 85 11.96 -6.90 -1.57
N TYR A 86 10.94 -6.77 -0.73
CA TYR A 86 10.94 -7.35 0.62
C TYR A 86 11.08 -8.88 0.61
N GLN A 87 10.36 -9.58 -0.28
CA GLN A 87 10.44 -11.04 -0.36
C GLN A 87 11.83 -11.52 -0.81
N ASN A 88 12.47 -10.78 -1.70
CA ASN A 88 13.85 -11.06 -2.10
C ASN A 88 14.82 -10.84 -0.93
N SER A 89 14.68 -9.77 -0.13
CA SER A 89 15.53 -9.51 1.04
C SER A 89 15.41 -10.57 2.15
N LEU A 90 14.26 -11.24 2.25
CA LEU A 90 14.08 -12.40 3.14
C LEU A 90 14.89 -13.62 2.67
N SER A 91 15.00 -13.82 1.36
CA SER A 91 15.79 -14.91 0.78
C SER A 91 17.28 -14.67 0.99
N ASP A 92 17.70 -13.41 0.99
CA ASP A 92 19.06 -12.96 1.28
C ASP A 92 19.34 -12.80 2.80
N GLN A 93 18.49 -13.37 3.67
CA GLN A 93 18.61 -13.39 5.13
C GLN A 93 18.72 -12.02 5.83
N SER A 94 18.42 -10.91 5.14
CA SER A 94 18.54 -9.55 5.71
C SER A 94 17.34 -9.14 6.55
N GLY A 95 16.15 -9.71 6.32
CA GLY A 95 14.96 -9.52 7.18
C GLY A 95 14.36 -8.11 7.20
N MET A 96 15.05 -7.13 6.61
CA MET A 96 14.71 -5.71 6.66
C MET A 96 13.57 -5.39 5.69
N LEU A 97 12.63 -4.54 6.13
CA LEU A 97 11.74 -3.84 5.20
C LEU A 97 12.60 -3.10 4.17
N PRO A 98 12.27 -3.18 2.87
CA PRO A 98 13.02 -2.43 1.87
C PRO A 98 12.94 -0.94 2.20
N PRO A 99 14.01 -0.18 1.92
CA PRO A 99 13.96 1.27 2.03
C PRO A 99 12.75 1.75 1.20
N ALA A 100 12.02 2.73 1.71
CA ALA A 100 10.90 3.31 0.98
C ALA A 100 11.36 3.63 -0.44
N SER A 101 10.78 2.97 -1.45
CA SER A 101 11.07 3.25 -2.85
C SER A 101 10.87 4.75 -3.04
N GLY A 102 11.97 5.45 -3.36
CA GLY A 102 12.04 6.90 -3.29
C GLY A 102 11.11 7.55 -4.32
N THR A 103 9.84 7.76 -3.99
CA THR A 103 8.88 8.46 -4.84
C THR A 103 8.26 9.64 -4.09
N ARG A 104 8.81 10.82 -4.39
CA ARG A 104 8.31 12.20 -4.24
C ARG A 104 6.90 12.38 -3.63
N LEU A 105 6.76 12.28 -2.31
CA LEU A 105 5.62 12.89 -1.58
C LEU A 105 6.02 14.09 -0.72
N ASN A 106 7.30 14.46 -0.72
CA ASN A 106 7.83 15.55 0.12
C ASN A 106 7.78 16.96 -0.51
N GLN A 107 6.97 17.20 -1.55
CA GLN A 107 6.89 18.52 -2.20
C GLN A 107 5.50 19.19 -2.19
N LEU A 108 4.49 18.61 -1.54
CA LEU A 108 3.11 19.15 -1.59
C LEU A 108 2.58 19.74 -0.27
N VAL A 109 3.39 19.79 0.78
CA VAL A 109 3.01 20.49 2.02
C VAL A 109 3.80 21.79 2.10
N GLN A 110 3.37 22.80 1.34
CA GLN A 110 3.70 24.19 1.66
C GLN A 110 2.81 24.61 2.84
N PRO A 111 3.35 25.04 3.98
CA PRO A 111 2.52 25.63 5.03
C PRO A 111 1.79 26.83 4.44
N GLN A 112 0.46 26.84 4.54
CA GLN A 112 -0.31 28.05 4.25
C GLN A 112 -0.01 29.05 5.37
N GLU A 113 0.72 30.11 5.05
CA GLU A 113 0.90 31.27 5.93
C GLU A 113 -0.47 31.84 6.32
N PRO A 114 -0.69 32.23 7.58
CA PRO A 114 -1.94 32.84 7.99
C PRO A 114 -2.05 34.24 7.35
N HIS A 115 -3.05 34.45 6.51
CA HIS A 115 -3.41 35.79 6.04
C HIS A 115 -3.77 36.67 7.25
N HIS A 116 -3.00 37.75 7.43
CA HIS A 116 -3.29 38.87 8.34
C HIS A 116 -4.54 39.63 7.91
#